data_AF-A0A7S3XL15-F1
#
_entry.id   AF-A0A7S3XL15-F1
#
_cell.length_a   1.000
_cell.length_b   1.000
_cell.length_c   1.000
_cell.angle_alpha   90.00
_cell.angle_beta   90.00
_cell.angle_gamma   90.00
#
_symmetry.space_group_name_H-M   'P 1'
#
loop_
_entity.id
_entity.type
_entity.pdbx_description
1 polymer ?
#
loop_
_entity_poly.entity_id
_entity_poly.type
_entity_poly.pdbx_seq_one_letter_code
_entity_poly.pdbx_strand_id
1 'polypeptide(L)'
;GGAAAIHLQTVDFTVGSAEALALVKDRHSCNNFVVVPSDLLVGGPALRALLDRHRPSGADATVAFRAPPGGGDAAAGKRRKPGDFEEDAEVAVLGPDGRVALLAPLVDLDPEGEGHEGGAGGLRVPKLLLGRLGRLRLRTDLASPGLVVLRTWCAEWAAQLGAQRVADLRQDLLPELVARQWRPAAEEAPLLALARPGGGPGEWEG
;
A
#
# COMPACT_ATOMS: atom_id res chain seq x y z
N GLY A 1 -13.63 1.55 -29.99
CA GLY A 1 -13.18 1.28 -28.61
C GLY A 1 -11.83 0.61 -28.69
N GLY A 2 -10.75 1.32 -28.35
CA GLY A 2 -9.41 0.74 -28.33
C GLY A 2 -9.31 -0.22 -27.15
N ALA A 3 -8.90 -1.47 -27.40
CA ALA A 3 -8.56 -2.39 -26.34
C ALA A 3 -7.39 -1.78 -25.55
N ALA A 4 -7.56 -1.61 -24.24
CA ALA A 4 -6.44 -1.20 -23.37
C ALA A 4 -5.38 -2.31 -23.43
N ALA A 5 -4.21 -1.99 -23.96
CA ALA A 5 -3.09 -2.92 -23.99
C ALA A 5 -2.59 -3.13 -22.55
N ILE A 6 -2.57 -4.38 -22.09
CA ILE A 6 -1.94 -4.76 -20.83
C ILE A 6 -0.50 -5.15 -21.16
N HIS A 7 0.46 -4.36 -20.68
CA HIS A 7 1.88 -4.66 -20.83
C HIS A 7 2.33 -5.46 -19.61
N LEU A 8 2.65 -6.74 -19.82
CA LEU A 8 3.23 -7.59 -18.79
C LEU A 8 4.74 -7.43 -18.80
N GLN A 9 5.33 -7.10 -17.65
CA GLN A 9 6.78 -7.05 -17.48
C GLN A 9 7.17 -7.77 -16.19
N THR A 10 8.13 -8.67 -16.30
CA THR A 10 8.77 -9.34 -15.17
C THR A 10 10.04 -8.58 -14.78
N VAL A 11 10.32 -8.49 -13.48
CA VAL A 11 11.54 -7.89 -12.94
C VAL A 11 12.22 -8.91 -12.05
N ASP A 12 13.55 -9.02 -12.15
CA ASP A 12 14.36 -10.00 -11.42
C ASP A 12 14.43 -9.72 -9.91
N PHE A 13 14.63 -10.79 -9.12
CA PHE A 13 14.59 -10.84 -7.65
C PHE A 13 15.74 -10.12 -6.93
N THR A 14 16.65 -9.45 -7.65
CA THR A 14 17.82 -8.80 -7.05
C THR A 14 17.53 -7.39 -6.52
N VAL A 15 16.32 -6.88 -6.74
CA VAL A 15 15.89 -5.52 -6.38
C VAL A 15 14.58 -5.54 -5.60
N GLY A 16 14.39 -4.56 -4.71
CA GLY A 16 13.13 -4.39 -3.97
C GLY A 16 11.95 -4.03 -4.88
N SER A 17 10.72 -4.27 -4.44
CA SER A 17 9.51 -4.07 -5.27
C SER A 17 9.32 -2.61 -5.71
N ALA A 18 9.78 -1.64 -4.92
CA ALA A 18 9.76 -0.23 -5.30
C ALA A 18 10.85 0.15 -6.32
N GLU A 19 12.03 -0.44 -6.22
CA GLU A 19 13.11 -0.27 -7.19
C GLU A 19 12.74 -0.91 -8.54
N ALA A 20 12.12 -2.09 -8.51
CA ALA A 20 11.55 -2.73 -9.69
C ALA A 20 10.54 -1.83 -10.40
N LEU A 21 9.66 -1.17 -9.64
CA LEU A 21 8.66 -0.24 -10.17
C LEU A 21 9.33 0.98 -10.84
N ALA A 22 10.41 1.51 -10.27
CA ALA A 22 11.18 2.61 -10.85
C ALA A 22 11.78 2.23 -12.22
N LEU A 23 12.33 1.02 -12.35
CA LEU A 23 12.93 0.53 -13.60
C LEU A 23 11.90 0.32 -14.73
N VAL A 24 10.67 -0.01 -14.37
CA VAL A 24 9.56 -0.26 -15.31
C VAL A 24 8.91 1.04 -15.76
N LYS A 25 8.79 2.02 -14.85
CA LYS A 25 8.10 3.30 -15.08
C LYS A 25 8.57 4.02 -16.34
N ASP A 26 9.89 4.13 -16.53
CA ASP A 26 10.47 4.88 -17.65
C ASP A 26 10.25 4.21 -19.01
N ARG A 27 9.78 2.96 -19.03
CA ARG A 27 9.54 2.16 -20.24
C ARG A 27 8.09 2.23 -20.73
N HIS A 28 7.15 2.69 -19.89
CA HIS A 28 5.72 2.64 -20.20
C HIS A 28 5.02 3.95 -19.88
N SER A 29 4.35 4.54 -20.87
CA SER A 29 3.43 5.66 -20.70
C SER A 29 2.04 5.16 -20.29
N CYS A 30 1.94 4.54 -19.11
CA CYS A 30 0.66 4.11 -18.55
C CYS A 30 0.15 5.11 -17.49
N ASN A 31 -1.16 5.07 -17.20
CA ASN A 31 -1.80 5.87 -16.15
C ASN A 31 -1.81 5.17 -14.79
N ASN A 32 -1.76 3.83 -14.80
CA ASN A 32 -1.79 3.00 -13.61
C ASN A 32 -0.88 1.79 -13.79
N PHE A 33 -0.28 1.34 -12.69
CA PHE A 33 0.48 0.10 -12.57
C PHE A 33 -0.32 -0.90 -11.74
N VAL A 34 -0.37 -2.15 -12.20
CA VAL A 34 -0.85 -3.28 -11.39
C VAL A 34 0.37 -4.07 -10.97
N VAL A 35 0.63 -4.11 -9.67
CA VAL A 35 1.72 -4.88 -9.07
C VAL A 35 1.14 -6.18 -8.54
N VAL A 36 1.68 -7.30 -9.04
CA VAL A 36 1.26 -8.65 -8.68
C VAL A 36 2.50 -9.40 -8.20
N PRO A 37 2.55 -9.85 -6.94
CA PRO A 37 3.63 -10.70 -6.45
C PRO A 37 3.68 -12.02 -7.23
N SER A 38 4.88 -12.53 -7.45
CA SER A 38 5.11 -13.70 -8.32
C SER A 38 4.57 -15.00 -7.73
N ASP A 39 4.42 -15.06 -6.41
CA ASP A 39 3.85 -16.15 -5.62
C ASP A 39 2.32 -16.08 -5.51
N LEU A 40 1.71 -14.97 -5.94
CA LEU A 40 0.28 -14.77 -5.84
C LEU A 40 -0.47 -15.31 -7.07
N LEU A 41 -1.25 -16.36 -6.85
CA LEU A 41 -2.22 -16.84 -7.83
C LEU A 41 -3.47 -15.94 -7.84
N VAL A 42 -3.48 -14.95 -8.74
CA VAL A 42 -4.63 -14.06 -8.95
C VAL A 42 -5.51 -14.54 -10.10
N GLY A 43 -6.75 -14.93 -9.80
CA GLY A 43 -7.75 -15.19 -10.83
C GLY A 43 -8.19 -13.91 -11.55
N GLY A 44 -8.49 -14.00 -12.86
CA GLY A 44 -8.99 -12.88 -13.66
C GLY A 44 -10.17 -12.09 -13.04
N PRO A 45 -11.17 -12.74 -12.40
CA PRO A 45 -12.25 -12.03 -11.72
C PRO A 45 -11.80 -11.16 -10.55
N ALA A 46 -10.80 -11.60 -9.77
CA ALA A 46 -10.29 -10.85 -8.63
C ALA A 46 -9.53 -9.59 -9.09
N LEU A 47 -8.68 -9.73 -10.10
CA LEU A 47 -7.99 -8.59 -10.72
C LEU A 47 -9.00 -7.60 -11.32
N ARG A 48 -10.03 -8.10 -12.02
CA ARG A 48 -11.07 -7.24 -12.58
C ARG A 48 -11.83 -6.48 -11.50
N ALA A 49 -12.23 -7.15 -10.42
CA ALA A 49 -12.92 -6.51 -9.30
C ALA A 49 -12.05 -5.41 -8.64
N LEU A 50 -10.74 -5.63 -8.54
CA LEU A 50 -9.81 -4.62 -8.04
C LEU A 50 -9.74 -3.39 -8.95
N LEU A 51 -9.63 -3.60 -10.27
CA LEU A 51 -9.61 -2.52 -11.26
C LEU A 51 -10.95 -1.75 -11.32
N ASP A 52 -12.06 -2.48 -11.25
CA ASP A 52 -13.41 -1.90 -11.25
C ASP A 52 -13.68 -1.08 -9.98
N ARG A 53 -12.98 -1.37 -8.86
CA ARG A 53 -12.98 -0.52 -7.66
C ARG A 53 -12.04 0.67 -7.79
N HIS A 54 -10.84 0.47 -8.33
CA HIS A 54 -9.82 1.51 -8.44
C HIS A 54 -10.29 2.67 -9.34
N ARG A 55 -10.78 2.35 -10.55
CA ARG A 55 -11.14 3.34 -11.57
C ARG A 55 -12.13 4.43 -11.10
N PRO A 56 -13.30 4.10 -10.53
CA PRO A 56 -14.26 5.13 -10.12
C PRO A 56 -13.90 5.79 -8.79
N SER A 57 -13.07 5.16 -7.95
CA SER A 57 -12.76 5.68 -6.60
C SER A 57 -11.90 6.95 -6.62
N GLY A 58 -11.20 7.20 -7.73
CA GLY A 58 -10.21 8.26 -7.78
C GLY A 58 -9.04 8.03 -6.81
N ALA A 59 -8.83 6.81 -6.32
CA ALA A 59 -7.76 6.49 -5.38
C ALA A 59 -6.39 6.52 -6.05
N ASP A 60 -5.37 6.90 -5.29
CA ASP A 60 -3.98 6.89 -5.73
C ASP A 60 -3.35 5.49 -5.64
N ALA A 61 -3.75 4.74 -4.62
CA ALA A 61 -3.46 3.33 -4.47
C ALA A 61 -4.72 2.55 -4.10
N THR A 62 -4.84 1.32 -4.58
CA THR A 62 -5.88 0.37 -4.14
C THR A 62 -5.23 -0.97 -3.88
N VAL A 63 -5.42 -1.48 -2.66
CA VAL A 63 -4.79 -2.69 -2.15
C VAL A 63 -5.87 -3.76 -2.00
N ALA A 64 -5.58 -4.97 -2.48
CA ALA A 64 -6.44 -6.11 -2.22
C ALA A 64 -6.02 -6.78 -0.91
N PHE A 65 -6.97 -7.03 -0.02
CA PHE A 65 -6.77 -7.84 1.17
C PHE A 65 -7.48 -9.18 1.03
N ARG A 66 -6.90 -10.22 1.61
CA ARG A 66 -7.51 -11.55 1.72
C ARG A 66 -7.88 -11.79 3.18
N ALA A 67 -9.12 -12.19 3.44
CA ALA A 67 -9.48 -12.71 4.76
C ALA A 67 -8.70 -14.01 5.01
N PRO A 68 -8.33 -14.35 6.26
CA PRO A 68 -7.79 -15.67 6.56
C PRO A 68 -8.71 -16.73 5.97
N PRO A 69 -8.17 -17.84 5.44
CA PRO A 69 -9.00 -18.99 5.13
C PRO A 69 -9.77 -19.31 6.41
N GLY A 70 -11.07 -19.01 6.40
CA GLY A 70 -11.91 -19.22 7.56
C GLY A 70 -11.77 -20.66 7.99
N GLY A 71 -11.76 -20.90 9.30
CA GLY A 71 -11.80 -22.24 9.88
C GLY A 71 -13.05 -22.99 9.41
N GLY A 72 -13.00 -23.52 8.18
CA GLY A 72 -13.92 -24.50 7.66
C GLY A 72 -13.69 -25.76 8.48
N ASP A 73 -14.72 -26.11 9.24
CA ASP A 73 -14.82 -27.24 10.14
C ASP A 73 -13.89 -27.21 11.37
N ALA A 74 -14.44 -26.66 12.46
CA ALA A 74 -14.06 -27.02 13.83
C ALA A 74 -14.19 -28.54 14.13
N ALA A 75 -14.64 -29.35 13.17
CA ALA A 75 -14.71 -30.82 13.26
C ALA A 75 -13.44 -31.54 12.78
N ALA A 76 -12.50 -30.86 12.11
CA ALA A 76 -11.22 -31.45 11.71
C ALA A 76 -10.10 -30.85 12.57
N GLY A 77 -9.75 -31.53 13.66
CA GLY A 77 -8.71 -31.14 14.63
C GLY A 77 -7.27 -31.04 14.11
N LYS A 78 -7.07 -30.62 12.86
CA LYS A 78 -5.76 -30.25 12.33
C LYS A 78 -5.70 -28.72 12.22
N ARG A 79 -5.22 -28.10 13.30
CA ARG A 79 -4.61 -26.76 13.23
C ARG A 79 -3.55 -26.83 12.13
N ARG A 80 -3.81 -26.21 10.96
CA ARG A 80 -2.75 -25.96 9.98
C ARG A 80 -1.68 -25.11 10.67
N LYS A 81 -0.40 -25.39 10.40
CA LYS A 81 0.69 -24.63 11.00
C LYS A 81 0.55 -23.15 10.62
N PRO A 82 0.67 -22.22 11.59
CA PRO A 82 0.36 -20.79 11.44
C PRO A 82 1.35 -19.96 10.60
N GLY A 83 2.43 -20.56 10.08
CA GLY A 83 3.58 -19.81 9.52
C GLY A 83 3.25 -18.82 8.40
N ASP A 84 2.54 -19.23 7.35
CA ASP A 84 2.40 -18.40 6.14
C ASP A 84 1.33 -17.29 6.26
N PHE A 85 0.49 -17.31 7.30
CA PHE A 85 -0.53 -16.27 7.51
C PHE A 85 -0.07 -15.19 8.49
N GLU A 86 0.81 -15.53 9.44
CA GLU A 86 1.30 -14.59 10.45
C GLU A 86 2.22 -13.52 9.86
N GLU A 87 3.07 -13.85 8.90
CA GLU A 87 4.02 -12.90 8.28
C GLU A 87 3.32 -11.85 7.41
N ASP A 88 2.14 -12.18 6.87
CA ASP A 88 1.36 -11.29 5.99
C ASP A 88 0.14 -10.67 6.68
N ALA A 89 -0.06 -10.98 7.96
CA ALA A 89 -1.18 -10.46 8.74
C ALA A 89 -1.03 -8.94 8.93
N GLU A 90 -2.07 -8.21 8.56
CA GLU A 90 -2.12 -6.76 8.68
C GLU A 90 -3.30 -6.31 9.52
N VAL A 91 -3.07 -5.21 10.23
CA VAL A 91 -4.11 -4.43 10.88
C VAL A 91 -4.43 -3.23 10.03
N ALA A 92 -5.67 -3.16 9.56
CA ALA A 92 -6.18 -2.02 8.81
C ALA A 92 -7.23 -1.27 9.63
N VAL A 93 -7.06 0.03 9.76
CA VAL A 93 -8.09 0.95 10.25
C VAL A 93 -8.74 1.60 9.04
N LEU A 94 -10.03 1.36 8.87
CA LEU A 94 -10.82 1.87 7.74
C LEU A 94 -11.66 3.06 8.17
N GLY A 95 -11.67 4.10 7.33
CA GLY A 95 -12.62 5.21 7.41
C GLY A 95 -14.05 4.81 7.02
N PRO A 96 -15.01 5.73 7.18
CA PRO A 96 -16.42 5.45 6.90
C PRO A 96 -16.69 5.22 5.40
N ASP A 97 -15.85 5.74 4.53
CA ASP A 97 -15.89 5.56 3.07
C ASP A 97 -15.11 4.32 2.59
N GLY A 98 -14.57 3.53 3.53
CA GLY A 98 -13.80 2.33 3.23
C GLY A 98 -12.35 2.60 2.85
N ARG A 99 -11.86 3.84 2.94
CA ARG A 99 -10.43 4.15 2.76
C ARG A 99 -9.60 3.64 3.92
N VAL A 100 -8.38 3.21 3.64
CA VAL A 100 -7.41 2.83 4.66
C VAL A 100 -6.87 4.12 5.30
N ALA A 101 -7.16 4.29 6.59
CA ALA A 101 -6.72 5.41 7.41
C ALA A 101 -5.42 5.10 8.16
N LEU A 102 -5.19 3.82 8.49
CA LEU A 102 -3.95 3.32 9.06
C LEU A 102 -3.75 1.86 8.63
N LEU A 103 -2.50 1.51 8.33
CA LEU A 103 -2.08 0.16 7.99
C LEU A 103 -0.82 -0.18 8.78
N ALA A 104 -0.76 -1.35 9.41
CA ALA A 104 0.41 -1.83 10.13
C ALA A 104 0.48 -3.35 10.09
N PRO A 105 1.69 -3.96 10.04
CA PRO A 105 1.87 -5.38 10.29
C PRO A 105 1.32 -5.78 11.67
N LEU A 106 0.67 -6.94 11.77
CA LEU A 106 0.15 -7.43 13.05
C LEU A 106 1.27 -7.76 14.04
N VAL A 107 2.43 -8.20 13.54
CA VAL A 107 3.62 -8.53 14.34
C VAL A 107 4.18 -7.34 15.13
N ASP A 108 4.00 -6.11 14.62
CA ASP A 108 4.47 -4.89 15.28
C ASP A 108 3.61 -4.48 16.50
N LEU A 109 2.52 -5.21 16.74
CA LEU A 109 1.56 -4.95 17.80
C LEU A 109 1.67 -5.95 18.96
N ASP A 110 2.65 -6.87 18.92
CA ASP A 110 2.83 -7.85 19.97
C ASP A 110 3.34 -7.17 21.26
N PRO A 111 2.56 -7.18 22.36
CA PRO A 111 2.99 -6.63 23.63
C PRO A 111 4.09 -7.45 24.31
N GLU A 112 4.33 -8.70 23.90
CA GLU A 112 5.33 -9.61 24.47
C GLU A 112 6.68 -9.61 23.70
N GLY A 113 6.78 -8.86 22.60
CA GLY A 113 8.00 -8.75 21.82
C GLY A 113 9.16 -8.13 22.62
N GLU A 114 10.22 -8.89 22.84
CA GLU A 114 11.50 -8.41 23.38
C GLU A 114 12.16 -7.44 22.40
N GLY A 115 11.79 -6.17 22.46
CA GLY A 115 12.45 -5.14 21.67
C GLY A 115 11.57 -3.92 21.47
N HIS A 116 11.60 -3.01 22.43
CA HIS A 116 11.80 -1.57 22.26
C HIS A 116 11.61 -0.94 23.65
N GLU A 117 12.67 -0.36 24.20
CA GLU A 117 12.59 0.44 25.42
C GLU A 117 11.61 1.60 25.20
N GLY A 118 10.40 1.50 25.76
CA GLY A 118 9.41 2.59 25.74
C GLY A 118 8.02 2.27 25.20
N GLY A 119 7.38 1.24 25.74
CA GLY A 119 5.92 1.24 25.92
C GLY A 119 5.12 0.28 25.02
N ALA A 120 4.45 -0.66 25.70
CA ALA A 120 3.27 -1.44 25.29
C ALA A 120 2.98 -1.50 23.78
N GLY A 121 3.26 -2.67 23.17
CA GLY A 121 2.87 -3.03 21.80
C GLY A 121 1.38 -2.82 21.57
N GLY A 122 1.04 -1.70 20.94
CA GLY A 122 -0.34 -1.25 20.78
C GLY A 122 -0.46 -0.31 19.60
N LEU A 123 -1.56 -0.45 18.86
CA LEU A 123 -1.81 0.35 17.66
C LEU A 123 -2.02 1.81 18.03
N ARG A 124 -1.08 2.69 17.63
CA ARG A 124 -1.20 4.13 17.85
C ARG A 124 -2.05 4.76 16.76
N VAL A 125 -3.29 5.15 17.10
CA VAL A 125 -4.18 5.89 16.19
C VAL A 125 -4.07 7.40 16.46
N PRO A 126 -3.60 8.21 15.50
CA PRO A 126 -3.51 9.66 15.69
C PRO A 126 -4.87 10.29 16.01
N LYS A 127 -4.91 11.17 17.03
CA LYS A 127 -6.14 11.88 17.45
C LYS A 127 -6.80 12.66 16.32
N LEU A 128 -6.01 13.16 15.36
CA LEU A 128 -6.50 13.85 14.17
C LEU A 128 -7.44 12.95 13.33
N LEU A 129 -7.16 11.65 13.23
CA LEU A 129 -8.02 10.70 12.51
C LEU A 129 -9.38 10.56 13.19
N LEU A 130 -9.38 10.46 14.52
CA LEU A 130 -10.61 10.37 15.31
C LEU A 130 -11.48 11.63 15.13
N GLY A 131 -10.85 12.80 15.13
CA GLY A 131 -11.56 14.08 14.92
C GLY A 131 -12.10 14.26 13.50
N ARG A 132 -11.35 13.83 12.47
CA ARG A 132 -11.75 14.02 11.06
C ARG A 132 -12.74 12.98 10.56
N LEU A 133 -12.58 11.72 10.94
CA LEU A 133 -13.35 10.62 10.35
C LEU A 133 -14.57 10.23 11.17
N GLY A 134 -14.57 10.52 12.48
CA GLY A 134 -15.69 10.28 13.41
C GLY A 134 -16.02 8.81 13.69
N ARG A 135 -15.92 7.93 12.69
CA ARG A 135 -16.11 6.49 12.79
C ARG A 135 -14.97 5.77 12.10
N LEU A 136 -14.33 4.86 12.83
CA LEU A 136 -13.27 4.00 12.32
C LEU A 136 -13.69 2.55 12.48
N ARG A 137 -13.30 1.70 11.53
CA ARG A 137 -13.48 0.24 11.61
C ARG A 137 -12.11 -0.41 11.65
N LEU A 138 -11.81 -1.10 12.74
CA LEU A 138 -10.59 -1.89 12.87
C LEU A 138 -10.82 -3.28 12.25
N ARG A 139 -9.86 -3.75 11.45
CA ARG A 139 -9.82 -5.10 10.88
C ARG A 139 -8.46 -5.71 11.20
N THR A 140 -8.47 -6.89 11.81
CA THR A 140 -7.28 -7.69 12.15
C THR A 140 -7.31 -9.07 11.46
N ASP A 141 -8.39 -9.34 10.73
CA ASP A 141 -8.63 -10.56 9.95
C ASP A 141 -8.26 -10.34 8.49
N LEU A 142 -7.13 -9.66 8.23
CA LEU A 142 -6.67 -9.35 6.88
C LEU A 142 -5.24 -9.84 6.72
N ALA A 143 -4.98 -10.49 5.58
CA ALA A 143 -3.64 -10.65 5.06
C ALA A 143 -3.50 -9.85 3.77
N SER A 144 -2.35 -9.22 3.59
CA SER A 144 -2.02 -8.44 2.41
C SER A 144 -1.14 -9.27 1.47
N PRO A 145 -1.71 -9.85 0.40
CA PRO A 145 -0.97 -10.64 -0.57
C PRO A 145 -0.11 -9.78 -1.51
N GLY A 146 0.13 -8.50 -1.20
CA GLY A 146 0.94 -7.58 -2.03
C GLY A 146 0.33 -7.21 -3.40
N LEU A 147 -0.94 -7.52 -3.66
CA LEU A 147 -1.63 -7.12 -4.88
C LEU A 147 -2.11 -5.66 -4.79
N VAL A 148 -1.52 -4.79 -5.61
CA VAL A 148 -1.76 -3.35 -5.55
C VAL A 148 -1.99 -2.76 -6.93
N VAL A 149 -2.92 -1.81 -7.04
CA VAL A 149 -3.04 -0.90 -8.18
C VAL A 149 -2.58 0.48 -7.76
N LEU A 150 -1.60 1.04 -8.45
CA LEU A 150 -1.00 2.35 -8.19
C LEU A 150 -1.25 3.28 -9.37
N ARG A 151 -1.50 4.55 -9.11
CA ARG A 151 -1.38 5.59 -10.14
C ARG A 151 0.08 5.80 -10.51
N THR A 152 0.31 6.27 -11.72
CA THR A 152 1.66 6.57 -12.22
C THR A 152 2.43 7.45 -11.27
N TRP A 153 1.82 8.54 -10.77
CA TRP A 153 2.49 9.46 -9.84
C TRP A 153 3.04 8.75 -8.58
N CYS A 154 2.34 7.74 -8.06
CA CYS A 154 2.82 6.97 -6.89
C CYS A 154 4.08 6.17 -7.23
N ALA A 155 4.14 5.61 -8.43
CA ALA A 155 5.32 4.93 -8.94
C ALA A 155 6.50 5.90 -9.12
N GLU A 156 6.24 7.11 -9.64
CA GLU A 156 7.29 8.14 -9.76
C GLU A 156 7.78 8.60 -8.40
N TRP A 157 6.87 8.74 -7.44
CA TRP A 157 7.21 9.17 -6.08
C TRP A 157 8.04 8.11 -5.35
N ALA A 158 7.67 6.83 -5.47
CA ALA A 158 8.47 5.72 -4.95
C ALA A 158 9.89 5.73 -5.54
N ALA A 159 10.00 5.92 -6.86
CA ALA A 159 11.28 6.03 -7.55
C ALA A 159 12.13 7.22 -7.05
N GLN A 160 11.50 8.37 -6.80
CA GLN A 160 12.18 9.57 -6.30
C GLN A 160 12.66 9.43 -4.85
N LEU A 161 11.89 8.77 -3.98
CA LEU A 161 12.30 8.50 -2.61
C LEU A 161 13.52 7.56 -2.55
N GLY A 162 13.65 6.69 -3.55
CA GLY A 162 14.77 5.77 -3.71
C GLY A 162 14.74 4.59 -2.75
N ALA A 163 15.57 3.59 -3.05
CA ALA A 163 15.64 2.33 -2.28
C ALA A 163 16.06 2.51 -0.81
N GLN A 164 16.62 3.67 -0.43
CA GLN A 164 16.97 3.98 0.95
C GLN A 164 15.76 4.30 1.83
N ARG A 165 14.63 4.70 1.23
CA ARG A 165 13.40 5.06 1.96
C ARG A 165 12.22 4.16 1.61
N VAL A 166 12.22 3.58 0.42
CA VAL A 166 11.18 2.67 -0.05
C VAL A 166 11.89 1.51 -0.75
N ALA A 167 12.10 0.42 -0.03
CA ALA A 167 12.59 -0.84 -0.58
C ALA A 167 11.40 -1.71 -1.02
N ASP A 168 10.35 -1.76 -0.18
CA ASP A 168 9.16 -2.56 -0.41
C ASP A 168 7.87 -1.72 -0.49
N LEU A 169 7.03 -2.02 -1.49
CA LEU A 169 5.78 -1.30 -1.69
C LEU A 169 4.80 -1.49 -0.53
N ARG A 170 4.75 -2.69 0.07
CA ARG A 170 3.81 -3.01 1.15
C ARG A 170 4.30 -2.41 2.47
N GLN A 171 5.56 -2.60 2.80
CA GLN A 171 6.12 -2.19 4.09
C GLN A 171 6.46 -0.69 4.14
N ASP A 172 6.85 -0.08 3.02
CA ASP A 172 7.32 1.30 3.01
C ASP A 172 6.36 2.24 2.28
N LEU A 173 6.00 1.94 1.02
CA LEU A 173 5.24 2.89 0.19
C LEU A 173 3.79 3.07 0.67
N LEU A 174 3.09 1.97 0.93
CA LEU A 174 1.68 2.03 1.33
C LEU A 174 1.49 2.78 2.66
N PRO A 175 2.27 2.52 3.72
CA PRO A 175 2.20 3.31 4.96
C PRO A 175 2.50 4.80 4.74
N GLU A 176 3.46 5.15 3.90
CA GLU A 176 3.76 6.56 3.58
C GLU A 176 2.62 7.24 2.81
N LEU A 177 1.98 6.56 1.85
CA LEU A 177 0.80 7.05 1.16
C LEU A 177 -0.38 7.23 2.13
N VAL A 178 -0.57 6.30 3.06
CA VAL A 178 -1.60 6.40 4.11
C VAL A 178 -1.30 7.58 5.03
N ALA A 179 -0.06 7.78 5.45
CA ALA A 179 0.32 8.91 6.29
C ALA A 179 0.08 10.26 5.58
N ARG A 180 0.40 10.37 4.28
CA ARG A 180 0.18 11.60 3.50
C ARG A 180 -1.27 12.03 3.42
N GLN A 181 -2.22 11.10 3.38
CA GLN A 181 -3.66 11.43 3.35
C GLN A 181 -4.09 12.36 4.51
N TRP A 182 -3.32 12.37 5.60
CA TRP A 182 -3.66 13.09 6.81
C TRP A 182 -2.70 14.24 7.14
N ARG A 183 -1.55 14.33 6.46
CA ARG A 183 -0.61 15.43 6.66
C ARG A 183 -1.25 16.75 6.25
N PRO A 184 -1.04 17.85 6.99
CA PRO A 184 -1.48 19.17 6.56
C PRO A 184 -0.81 19.54 5.23
N ALA A 185 -1.56 20.11 4.28
CA ALA A 185 -1.04 20.50 2.96
C ALA A 185 0.21 21.43 3.02
N ALA A 186 0.40 22.14 4.13
CA ALA A 186 1.57 22.98 4.39
C ALA A 186 2.90 22.19 4.50
N GLU A 187 2.86 20.91 4.88
CA GLU A 187 4.05 20.03 4.96
C GLU A 187 4.36 19.33 3.64
N GLU A 188 3.43 19.32 2.67
CA GLU A 188 3.62 18.68 1.36
C GLU A 188 4.28 19.59 0.32
N ALA A 189 4.24 20.91 0.52
CA ALA A 189 4.78 21.92 -0.40
C ALA A 189 6.25 21.69 -0.82
N PRO A 190 7.21 21.35 0.08
CA PRO A 190 8.59 21.12 -0.33
C PRO A 190 8.80 19.78 -1.07
N LEU A 191 7.93 18.78 -0.88
CA LEU A 191 8.06 17.48 -1.56
C LEU A 191 7.44 17.49 -2.97
N LEU A 192 6.36 18.26 -3.18
CA LEU A 192 5.76 18.45 -4.51
C LEU A 192 6.60 19.35 -5.43
N ALA A 193 7.38 20.27 -4.87
CA ALA A 193 8.34 21.08 -5.62
C ALA A 193 9.47 20.23 -6.24
N LEU A 194 9.82 19.10 -5.60
CA LEU A 194 10.82 18.15 -6.09
C LEU A 194 10.24 17.12 -7.08
N ALA A 195 8.92 16.94 -7.08
CA ALA A 195 8.25 15.92 -7.90
C ALA A 195 7.84 16.40 -9.30
N ARG A 196 8.01 17.68 -9.63
CA ARG A 196 7.77 18.18 -10.99
C ARG A 196 9.03 18.04 -11.86
N PRO A 197 9.04 17.18 -12.90
CA PRO A 197 10.06 17.30 -13.92
C PRO A 197 9.79 18.56 -14.73
N GLY A 198 10.65 19.57 -14.62
CA GLY A 198 10.69 20.71 -15.55
C GLY A 198 10.12 22.06 -15.06
N GLY A 199 9.94 22.27 -13.76
CA GLY A 199 9.63 23.61 -13.24
C GLY A 199 10.92 24.36 -12.87
N GLY A 200 11.65 24.88 -13.85
CA GLY A 200 12.71 25.85 -13.57
C GLY A 200 12.15 27.06 -12.79
N PRO A 201 12.95 27.72 -11.94
CA PRO A 201 12.54 28.95 -11.28
C PRO A 201 12.32 30.02 -12.35
N GLY A 202 11.06 30.20 -12.76
CA GLY A 202 10.64 31.37 -13.53
C GLY A 202 10.77 32.59 -12.63
N GLU A 203 11.77 33.40 -12.98
CA GLU A 203 11.99 34.80 -12.65
C GLU A 203 10.76 35.51 -12.05
N TRP A 204 10.89 35.92 -10.79
CA TRP A 204 10.19 37.09 -10.30
C TRP A 204 11.10 38.29 -10.56
N GLU A 205 11.00 38.89 -11.74
CA GLU A 205 11.45 40.26 -11.98
C GLU A 205 10.36 41.00 -12.78
N GLY A 206 9.90 42.13 -12.22
CA GLY A 206 8.96 43.07 -12.87
C GLY A 206 7.74 43.42 -12.02
#